data_AF-A0A821IXF7-F1
#
_entry.id   AF-A0A821IXF7-F1
#
_cell.length_a   1.000
_cell.length_b   1.000
_cell.length_c   1.000
_cell.angle_alpha   90.00
_cell.angle_beta   90.00
_cell.angle_gamma   90.00
#
_symmetry.space_group_name_H-M   'P 1'
#
loop_
_entity.id
_entity.type
_entity.pdbx_description
1 polymer ?
#
loop_
_entity_poly.entity_id
_entity_poly.type
_entity_poly.pdbx_seq_one_letter_code
_entity_poly.pdbx_strand_id
1 'polypeptide(L)'
;TFPVWILLLAREFIDTHNVYFPWENMFITLISLVIPAALGLLLRSVKPTIADHLTKYLRLLTLLFILYILTFGVYTNVYVFKLIDYKTIIVSAFLPYSGFMIGLIMSLITRQTWQRLIAIFIESGM
;
A
#
# COMPACT_ATOMS: atom_id res chain seq x y z
N THR A 1 10.26 -6.43 1.90
CA THR A 1 10.66 -5.49 2.99
C THR A 1 9.66 -5.48 4.12
N PHE A 2 8.35 -5.45 3.85
CA PHE A 2 7.28 -5.45 4.86
C PHE A 2 7.42 -6.45 6.03
N PRO A 3 7.75 -7.75 5.81
CA PRO A 3 7.89 -8.69 6.93
C PRO A 3 9.07 -8.37 7.86
N VAL A 4 10.14 -7.76 7.34
CA VAL A 4 11.35 -7.43 8.11
C VAL A 4 11.11 -6.22 9.03
N TRP A 5 10.39 -5.21 8.55
CA TRP A 5 10.01 -4.07 9.37
C TRP A 5 9.08 -4.49 10.52
N ILE A 6 8.15 -5.40 10.25
CA ILE A 6 7.30 -5.99 11.27
C ILE A 6 8.13 -6.81 12.27
N LEU A 7 9.11 -7.61 11.86
CA LEU A 7 10.01 -8.31 12.80
C LEU A 7 10.71 -7.37 13.78
N LEU A 8 11.16 -6.22 13.27
CA LEU A 8 11.96 -5.25 14.01
C LEU A 8 11.11 -4.38 14.94
N LEU A 9 9.98 -3.85 14.45
CA LEU A 9 9.13 -2.95 15.24
C LEU A 9 8.05 -3.67 16.06
N ALA A 10 7.50 -4.80 15.59
CA ALA A 10 6.39 -5.45 16.30
C ALA A 10 6.79 -5.96 17.70
N ARG A 11 8.09 -6.20 17.94
CA ARG A 11 8.61 -6.59 19.25
C ARG A 11 8.53 -5.49 20.30
N GLU A 12 8.46 -4.22 19.91
CA GLU A 12 8.37 -3.09 20.86
C GLU A 12 6.93 -2.68 21.17
N PHE A 13 5.98 -2.99 20.28
CA PHE A 13 4.58 -2.56 20.43
C PHE A 13 3.62 -3.67 20.88
N ILE A 14 4.03 -4.95 20.85
CA ILE A 14 3.18 -6.09 21.19
C ILE A 14 3.74 -6.78 22.43
N ASP A 15 3.00 -6.72 23.54
CA ASP A 15 3.34 -7.45 24.77
C ASP A 15 3.51 -8.95 24.47
N THR A 16 4.73 -9.43 24.70
CA THR A 16 5.34 -10.65 24.17
C THR A 16 4.79 -11.96 24.74
N HIS A 17 3.54 -12.02 25.21
CA HIS A 17 3.08 -13.19 25.96
C HIS A 17 2.14 -14.15 25.25
N ASN A 18 1.55 -13.83 24.08
CA ASN A 18 0.75 -14.87 23.40
C ASN A 18 0.42 -14.69 21.89
N VAL A 19 1.19 -13.91 21.13
CA VAL A 19 0.88 -13.71 19.70
C VAL A 19 1.79 -14.56 18.82
N TYR A 20 1.29 -15.70 18.34
CA TYR A 20 1.96 -16.51 17.32
C TYR A 20 1.91 -15.77 15.98
N PHE A 21 3.07 -15.34 15.49
CA PHE A 21 3.16 -14.54 14.27
C PHE A 21 3.12 -15.46 13.03
N PRO A 22 2.12 -15.35 12.15
CA PRO A 22 1.95 -16.28 11.02
C PRO A 22 2.86 -15.91 9.84
N TRP A 23 4.16 -16.18 9.97
CA TRP A 23 5.18 -15.89 8.96
C TRP A 23 4.85 -16.48 7.58
N GLU A 24 4.38 -17.72 7.55
CA GLU A 24 4.07 -18.44 6.31
C GLU A 24 2.99 -17.72 5.50
N ASN A 25 1.91 -17.30 6.15
CA ASN A 25 0.81 -16.59 5.50
C ASN A 25 1.27 -15.26 4.90
N MET A 26 2.21 -14.56 5.57
CA MET A 26 2.76 -13.31 5.04
C MET A 26 3.57 -13.54 3.76
N PHE A 27 4.42 -14.57 3.72
CA PHE A 27 5.19 -14.91 2.53
C PHE A 27 4.31 -15.40 1.38
N ILE A 28 3.28 -16.22 1.67
CA ILE A 28 2.30 -16.67 0.67
C ILE A 28 1.57 -15.48 0.05
N THR A 29 1.15 -14.50 0.86
CA THR A 29 0.49 -13.28 0.37
C THR A 29 1.43 -12.43 -0.49
N LEU A 30 2.71 -12.38 -0.15
CA LEU A 30 3.73 -11.71 -0.96
C LEU A 30 3.90 -12.37 -2.33
N ILE A 31 4.02 -13.70 -2.36
CA ILE A 31 4.17 -14.47 -3.60
C ILE A 31 2.90 -14.35 -4.45
N SER A 32 1.72 -14.40 -3.83
CA SER A 32 0.44 -14.26 -4.54
C SER A 32 0.24 -12.88 -5.15
N LEU A 33 0.91 -11.84 -4.64
CA LEU A 33 0.94 -10.51 -5.24
C LEU A 33 1.97 -10.40 -6.39
N VAL A 34 3.14 -11.02 -6.23
CA VAL A 34 4.23 -10.95 -7.21
C VAL A 34 3.86 -11.67 -8.51
N ILE A 35 3.19 -12.83 -8.42
CA ILE A 35 2.78 -13.62 -9.59
C ILE A 35 1.92 -12.81 -10.59
N PRO A 36 0.78 -12.20 -10.18
CA PRO A 36 -0.05 -11.43 -11.11
C PRO A 36 0.67 -10.17 -11.63
N ALA A 37 1.54 -9.54 -10.84
CA ALA A 37 2.35 -8.42 -11.30
C ALA A 37 3.34 -8.85 -12.40
N ALA A 38 4.04 -9.98 -12.19
CA ALA A 38 4.96 -10.54 -13.18
C ALA A 38 4.23 -10.96 -14.47
N LEU A 39 3.06 -11.60 -14.35
CA LEU A 39 2.22 -11.96 -15.49
C LEU A 39 1.74 -10.72 -16.25
N GLY A 40 1.33 -9.66 -15.56
CA GLY A 40 0.94 -8.39 -16.17
C GLY A 40 2.07 -7.74 -16.97
N LEU A 41 3.30 -7.78 -16.45
CA LEU A 41 4.49 -7.26 -17.14
C LEU A 41 4.84 -8.12 -18.37
N LEU A 42 4.78 -9.45 -18.25
CA LEU A 42 4.99 -10.37 -19.37
C LEU A 42 3.94 -10.21 -20.47
N LEU A 43 2.67 -10.02 -20.10
CA LEU A 43 1.61 -9.78 -21.08
C LEU A 43 1.85 -8.48 -21.86
N ARG A 44 2.32 -7.43 -21.16
CA ARG A 44 2.66 -6.15 -21.76
C ARG A 44 3.87 -6.23 -22.70
N SER A 45 4.86 -7.07 -22.39
CA SER A 45 6.04 -7.25 -23.26
C SER A 45 5.74 -8.06 -24.52
N VAL A 46 4.83 -9.04 -24.46
CA VAL A 46 4.51 -9.90 -25.61
C VAL A 46 3.43 -9.29 -26.52
N LYS A 47 2.37 -8.66 -25.96
CA LYS A 47 1.27 -8.08 -26.76
C LYS A 47 0.76 -6.76 -26.16
N PRO A 48 1.41 -5.61 -26.46
CA PRO A 48 1.04 -4.32 -25.89
C PRO A 48 -0.39 -3.88 -26.26
N THR A 49 -0.87 -4.19 -27.47
CA THR A 49 -2.21 -3.77 -27.93
C THR A 49 -3.36 -4.42 -27.14
N ILE A 50 -3.17 -5.69 -26.72
CA ILE A 50 -4.14 -6.40 -25.88
C ILE A 50 -4.03 -5.90 -24.44
N ALA A 51 -2.80 -5.68 -23.97
CA ALA A 51 -2.56 -5.10 -22.66
C ALA A 51 -3.30 -3.77 -22.53
N ASP A 52 -3.18 -2.84 -23.49
CA ASP A 52 -3.83 -1.52 -23.44
C ASP A 52 -5.37 -1.59 -23.34
N HIS A 53 -6.00 -2.51 -24.07
CA HIS A 53 -7.44 -2.75 -23.96
C HIS A 53 -7.80 -3.30 -22.58
N LEU A 54 -7.04 -4.28 -22.09
CA LEU A 54 -7.24 -4.86 -20.77
C LEU A 54 -7.04 -3.82 -19.66
N THR A 55 -6.04 -2.94 -19.75
CA THR A 55 -5.80 -1.88 -18.76
C THR A 55 -6.98 -0.92 -18.65
N LYS A 56 -7.69 -0.66 -19.75
CA LYS A 56 -8.89 0.20 -19.73
C LYS A 56 -10.02 -0.42 -18.91
N TYR A 57 -10.29 -1.71 -19.09
CA TYR A 57 -11.29 -2.43 -18.30
C TYR A 57 -10.84 -2.62 -16.84
N LEU A 58 -9.58 -2.98 -16.62
CA LEU A 58 -8.97 -3.09 -15.30
C LEU A 58 -9.10 -1.77 -14.53
N ARG A 59 -8.88 -0.61 -15.15
CA ARG A 59 -9.02 0.68 -14.48
C ARG A 59 -10.43 0.92 -13.95
N LEU A 60 -11.46 0.62 -14.75
CA LEU A 60 -12.85 0.74 -14.34
C LEU A 60 -13.18 -0.27 -13.23
N LEU A 61 -12.72 -1.51 -13.39
CA LEU A 61 -12.89 -2.58 -12.42
C LEU A 61 -12.24 -2.21 -11.08
N THR A 62 -11.01 -1.72 -11.07
CA THR A 62 -10.30 -1.26 -9.86
C THR A 62 -11.07 -0.16 -9.15
N LEU A 63 -11.64 0.81 -9.88
CA LEU A 63 -12.45 1.87 -9.28
C LEU A 63 -13.70 1.28 -8.59
N LEU A 64 -14.39 0.35 -9.25
CA LEU A 64 -15.53 -0.37 -8.67
C LEU A 64 -15.12 -1.19 -7.44
N PHE A 65 -13.98 -1.88 -7.48
CA PHE A 65 -13.46 -2.64 -6.35
C PHE A 65 -13.09 -1.74 -5.17
N ILE A 66 -12.45 -0.59 -5.41
CA ILE A 66 -12.16 0.38 -4.35
C ILE A 66 -13.46 0.86 -3.71
N LEU A 67 -14.47 1.21 -4.52
CA LEU A 67 -15.76 1.65 -4.01
C LEU A 67 -16.47 0.53 -3.22
N TYR A 68 -16.38 -0.71 -3.68
CA TYR A 68 -16.88 -1.87 -2.96
C TYR A 68 -16.16 -2.08 -1.62
N ILE A 69 -14.83 -2.06 -1.60
CA ILE A 69 -14.04 -2.21 -0.37
C ILE A 69 -14.33 -1.09 0.61
N LEU A 70 -14.47 0.16 0.15
CA LEU A 70 -14.81 1.29 1.01
C LEU A 70 -16.22 1.14 1.59
N THR A 71 -17.22 0.84 0.76
CA THR A 71 -18.62 0.73 1.22
C THR A 71 -18.84 -0.50 2.10
N PHE A 72 -18.44 -1.67 1.64
CA PHE A 72 -18.57 -2.93 2.36
C PHE A 72 -17.65 -2.98 3.59
N GLY A 73 -16.42 -2.47 3.46
CA GLY A 73 -15.47 -2.39 4.57
C GLY A 73 -15.97 -1.49 5.69
N VAL A 74 -16.53 -0.32 5.35
CA VAL A 74 -17.16 0.57 6.35
C VAL A 74 -18.40 -0.09 6.95
N TYR A 75 -19.27 -0.71 6.14
CA TYR A 75 -20.50 -1.36 6.61
C TYR A 75 -20.24 -2.51 7.58
N THR A 76 -19.24 -3.35 7.29
CA THR A 76 -18.87 -4.47 8.16
C THR A 76 -18.13 -4.01 9.41
N ASN A 77 -17.39 -2.91 9.33
CA ASN A 77 -16.60 -2.36 10.44
C ASN A 77 -17.20 -1.10 11.06
N VAL A 78 -18.52 -0.91 11.01
CA VAL A 78 -19.19 0.23 11.66
C VAL A 78 -18.86 0.29 13.16
N TYR A 79 -18.60 -0.86 13.79
CA TYR A 79 -18.16 -0.95 15.18
C TYR A 79 -16.83 -0.24 15.43
N VAL A 80 -15.89 -0.27 14.49
CA VAL A 80 -14.56 0.35 14.64
C VAL A 80 -14.67 1.87 14.79
N PHE A 81 -15.62 2.52 14.13
CA PHE A 81 -15.84 3.96 14.27
C PHE A 81 -16.24 4.39 15.69
N LYS A 82 -16.75 3.48 16.53
CA LYS A 82 -17.03 3.77 17.95
C LYS A 82 -15.78 3.70 18.83
N LEU A 83 -14.73 3.01 18.39
CA LEU A 83 -13.45 2.89 19.10
C LEU A 83 -12.41 3.92 18.65
N ILE A 84 -12.65 4.57 17.50
CA ILE A 84 -11.76 5.59 16.98
C ILE A 84 -11.89 6.86 17.82
N ASP A 85 -10.82 7.21 18.52
CA ASP A 85 -10.67 8.52 19.16
C ASP A 85 -10.21 9.57 18.14
N TYR A 86 -10.47 10.86 18.40
CA TYR A 86 -10.11 11.96 17.52
C TYR A 86 -8.59 11.99 17.23
N LYS A 87 -7.78 11.57 18.21
CA LYS A 87 -6.32 11.47 18.10
C LYS A 87 -5.90 10.48 17.02
N THR A 88 -6.55 9.31 16.95
CA THR A 88 -6.23 8.28 15.97
C THR A 88 -6.52 8.75 14.55
N ILE A 89 -7.60 9.51 14.35
CA ILE A 89 -7.94 10.13 13.06
C ILE A 89 -6.82 11.08 12.63
N ILE A 90 -6.42 11.98 13.53
CA ILE A 90 -5.36 12.96 13.25
C ILE A 90 -4.04 12.25 12.93
N VAL A 91 -3.61 11.28 13.75
CA VAL A 91 -2.36 10.54 13.52
C VAL A 91 -2.40 9.78 12.19
N SER A 92 -3.52 9.12 11.86
CA SER A 92 -3.67 8.40 10.59
C SER A 92 -3.64 9.35 9.38
N ALA A 93 -4.17 10.57 9.52
CA ALA A 93 -4.11 11.58 8.48
C ALA A 93 -2.69 12.14 8.32
N PHE A 94 -1.95 12.35 9.42
CA PHE A 94 -0.56 12.83 9.39
C PHE A 94 0.43 11.81 8.81
N LEU A 95 0.11 10.52 8.87
CA LEU A 95 0.97 9.45 8.39
C LEU A 95 1.39 9.63 6.90
N PRO A 96 0.47 9.75 5.92
CA PRO A 96 0.83 10.01 4.53
C PRO A 96 1.54 11.36 4.33
N TYR A 97 1.17 12.42 5.08
CA TYR A 97 1.85 13.71 5.02
C TYR A 97 3.34 13.61 5.41
N SER A 98 3.66 12.78 6.40
CA SER A 98 5.05 12.53 6.79
C SER A 98 5.82 11.80 5.69
N GLY A 99 5.21 10.81 5.02
CA GLY A 99 5.77 10.11 3.87
C GLY A 99 6.07 11.06 2.70
N PHE A 100 5.12 11.94 2.38
CA PHE A 100 5.30 13.00 1.38
C PHE A 100 6.47 13.93 1.70
N MET A 101 6.58 14.40 2.95
CA MET A 101 7.68 15.29 3.36
C MET A 101 9.04 14.60 3.30
N ILE A 102 9.14 13.36 3.78
CA ILE A 102 10.39 12.60 3.75
C ILE A 102 10.82 12.32 2.31
N GLY A 103 9.88 11.93 1.43
CA GLY A 103 10.13 11.72 0.01
C GLY A 103 10.63 12.99 -0.70
N LEU A 104 10.05 14.14 -0.37
CA LEU A 104 10.47 15.44 -0.90
C LEU A 104 11.88 15.85 -0.43
N ILE A 105 12.18 15.67 0.85
CA ILE A 105 13.50 15.99 1.42
C ILE A 105 14.57 15.07 0.81
N MET A 106 14.31 13.76 0.71
CA MET A 106 15.25 12.80 0.13
C MET A 106 15.54 13.08 -1.35
N SER A 107 14.52 13.44 -2.13
CA SER A 107 14.66 13.76 -3.56
C SER A 107 15.38 15.09 -3.80
N LEU A 108 15.22 16.07 -2.89
CA LEU A 108 16.02 17.31 -2.87
C LEU A 108 17.50 17.03 -2.55
N ILE A 109 17.79 16.20 -1.53
CA ILE A 109 19.16 15.83 -1.15
C ILE A 109 19.87 15.10 -2.30
N THR A 110 19.17 14.20 -2.97
CA THR A 110 19.71 13.46 -4.12
C THR A 110 19.72 14.27 -5.43
N ARG A 111 19.36 15.57 -5.40
CA ARG A 111 19.37 16.50 -6.54
C ARG A 111 18.70 15.93 -7.80
N GLN A 112 17.57 15.25 -7.61
CA GLN A 112 16.83 14.62 -8.70
C GLN A 112 16.18 15.68 -9.61
N THR A 113 15.97 15.34 -10.88
CA THR A 113 15.23 16.20 -11.81
C THR A 113 13.79 16.39 -11.35
N TRP A 114 13.17 17.51 -11.75
CA TRP A 114 11.83 17.89 -11.26
C TRP A 114 10.78 16.78 -11.52
N GLN A 115 10.87 16.09 -12.66
CA GLN A 115 9.97 14.97 -12.96
C GLN A 115 10.14 13.78 -12.01
N ARG A 116 11.40 13.45 -11.64
CA ARG A 116 11.69 12.35 -10.72
C ARG A 116 11.36 12.69 -9.27
N LEU A 117 11.52 13.95 -8.89
CA LEU A 117 11.15 14.43 -7.56
C LEU A 117 9.64 14.24 -7.33
N ILE A 118 8.79 14.64 -8.30
CA ILE A 118 7.34 14.46 -8.20
C ILE A 118 6.97 12.97 -8.11
N ALA A 119 7.64 12.11 -8.87
CA ALA A 119 7.43 10.66 -8.79
C ALA A 119 7.78 10.10 -7.40
N ILE A 120 8.98 10.40 -6.89
CA ILE A 120 9.44 9.96 -5.57
C ILE A 120 8.52 10.48 -4.46
N PHE A 121 8.08 11.74 -4.58
CA PHE A 121 7.13 12.35 -3.67
C PHE A 121 5.82 11.56 -3.60
N ILE A 122 5.20 11.28 -4.76
CA ILE A 122 3.94 10.53 -4.81
C ILE A 122 4.12 9.10 -4.30
N GLU A 123 5.19 8.42 -4.70
CA GLU A 123 5.49 7.03 -4.28
C GLU A 123 5.79 6.90 -2.79
N SER A 124 6.28 7.95 -2.13
CA SER A 124 6.64 7.89 -0.70
C SER A 124 5.47 8.16 0.24
N GLY A 125 4.40 8.81 -0.22
CA GLY A 125 3.25 9.14 0.62
C GLY A 125 1.94 8.43 0.26
N MET A 126 1.91 7.67 -0.84
CA MET A 126 0.88 6.66 -1.11
C MET A 126 1.11 5.40 -0.29
#